data_AF-A0A533U9N9-F1
#
_entry.id   AF-A0A533U9N9-F1
#
_cell.length_a   1.000
_cell.length_b   1.000
_cell.length_c   1.000
_cell.angle_alpha   90.00
_cell.angle_beta   90.00
_cell.angle_gamma   90.00
#
_symmetry.space_group_name_H-M   'P 1'
#
loop_
_entity.id
_entity.type
_entity.pdbx_description
1 polymer ?
#
loop_
_entity_poly.entity_id
_entity_poly.type
_entity_poly.pdbx_seq_one_letter_code
_entity_poly.pdbx_strand_id
1 'polypeptide(L)'
;MKTLDVCYRSFLVALLLSILFIFPSKSADASATSTGLIISLYTHPGTIWNAVIQEKIAHPSVPMLVIINPDNGPSISKDADYAMAIQELQKSGIVVLGYVYTSYATRNSTAVAAEIDNYKNWYNLNGVFFDEMSNISGNENYYSNLSNYAKSHGFTMTIGNSGTDTLPSYIGTVDNIVIYDNKGLPPISFLGGWYTNYNKNNFSAISYGINNLNKTFVKELSNHVGYLYMTNYTLPNPWIGLPPYLYNLTASLPLSVALTIKSTDVVGNSVSGLPVAIQFGGYDLAKGFLPATFTLNIDQAYNLTSQDLGNYTFDHWQDTASSSRSRTISLSTDTQLVAVYRNITSQPPQGRSMIFASTTDLTGKTLSGFYTTLWQDRTWLQSGFTSYPFIVNNDQTYQVAVADYGNYTFNHWSDGVTTRFHNVTTGTGTTTNLNAVYKNINDPLPPSQSSISVNTINSTGNTITGFYTTLWQNGAQIQQGFSSVTFAVSNGQTYQVAVADYGNYTFNHWSDGVTTRLHGVTTGTGTTTSLTAVYSKTS
;
A
#
# COMPACT_ATOMS: atom_id res chain seq x y z
N MET A 1 -69.69 30.50 19.95
CA MET A 1 -68.68 31.55 19.69
C MET A 1 -67.34 30.82 19.50
N LYS A 2 -66.90 30.70 18.23
CA LYS A 2 -65.60 30.22 17.68
C LYS A 2 -64.99 28.91 18.25
N THR A 3 -65.05 27.75 17.57
CA THR A 3 -64.12 27.22 16.51
C THR A 3 -62.65 27.30 16.91
N LEU A 4 -61.75 26.31 16.78
CA LEU A 4 -61.72 24.94 16.23
C LEU A 4 -60.34 24.35 16.65
N ASP A 5 -60.21 23.02 16.71
CA ASP A 5 -59.09 22.15 16.25
C ASP A 5 -57.60 22.53 16.51
N VAL A 6 -56.63 21.65 16.81
CA VAL A 6 -56.48 20.18 16.77
C VAL A 6 -55.08 19.83 17.32
N CYS A 7 -54.99 18.65 17.97
CA CYS A 7 -53.86 17.72 18.18
C CYS A 7 -52.38 18.20 18.11
N TYR A 8 -51.55 17.76 19.06
CA TYR A 8 -50.81 16.49 18.92
C TYR A 8 -50.05 16.05 20.20
N ARG A 9 -50.35 14.80 20.55
CA ARG A 9 -49.66 13.76 21.33
C ARG A 9 -48.27 14.02 21.95
N SER A 10 -48.23 13.65 23.23
CA SER A 10 -47.14 13.22 24.10
C SER A 10 -45.95 12.51 23.44
N PHE A 11 -44.74 13.00 23.74
CA PHE A 11 -43.53 12.18 23.83
C PHE A 11 -42.78 12.59 25.12
N LEU A 12 -42.86 11.73 26.13
CA LEU A 12 -42.02 11.77 27.32
C LEU A 12 -40.71 11.05 26.96
N VAL A 13 -39.63 11.81 26.81
CA VAL A 13 -38.27 11.25 26.70
C VAL A 13 -37.71 11.16 28.12
N ALA A 14 -37.53 9.92 28.59
CA ALA A 14 -36.80 9.61 29.81
C ALA A 14 -35.31 9.90 29.60
N LEU A 15 -34.75 10.77 30.45
CA LEU A 15 -33.32 11.08 30.50
C LEU A 15 -32.60 9.97 31.28
N LEU A 16 -32.13 8.94 30.60
CA LEU A 16 -31.19 7.96 31.14
C LEU A 16 -29.76 8.54 31.06
N LEU A 17 -29.21 8.94 32.21
CA LEU A 17 -27.78 9.21 32.35
C LEU A 17 -27.01 7.89 32.26
N SER A 18 -26.59 7.52 31.05
CA SER A 18 -25.50 6.57 30.85
C SER A 18 -24.18 7.32 30.97
N ILE A 19 -23.55 7.23 32.14
CA ILE A 19 -22.12 7.57 32.29
C ILE A 19 -21.35 6.51 31.49
N LEU A 20 -21.03 6.83 30.24
CA LEU A 20 -20.01 6.11 29.48
C LEU A 20 -18.68 6.34 30.21
N PHE A 21 -18.18 5.32 30.90
CA PHE A 21 -16.75 5.22 31.16
C PHE A 21 -16.07 5.04 29.80
N ILE A 22 -15.68 6.17 29.19
CA ILE A 22 -14.76 6.17 28.06
C ILE A 22 -13.41 5.76 28.64
N PHE A 23 -13.13 4.45 28.64
CA PHE A 23 -11.75 4.02 28.67
C PHE A 23 -11.09 4.63 27.43
N PRO A 24 -9.96 5.34 27.56
CA PRO A 24 -9.19 5.69 26.38
C PRO A 24 -8.81 4.37 25.71
N SER A 25 -9.43 4.09 24.57
CA SER A 25 -8.89 3.10 23.63
C SER A 25 -7.51 3.62 23.27
N LYS A 26 -6.49 3.03 23.89
CA LYS A 26 -5.12 3.11 23.40
C LYS A 26 -5.23 2.80 21.91
N SER A 27 -4.94 3.80 21.08
CA SER A 27 -4.77 3.60 19.64
C SER A 27 -3.89 2.37 19.50
N ALA A 28 -4.44 1.31 18.88
CA ALA A 28 -3.66 0.16 18.54
C ALA A 28 -2.67 0.64 17.46
N ASP A 29 -1.47 1.02 17.90
CA ASP A 29 -0.32 0.97 17.02
C ASP A 29 -0.29 -0.45 16.46
N ALA A 30 -0.62 -0.56 15.17
CA ALA A 30 -0.54 -1.79 14.42
C ALA A 30 0.94 -2.10 14.18
N SER A 31 1.66 -2.46 15.24
CA SER A 31 2.96 -3.12 15.12
C SER A 31 2.68 -4.61 15.20
N ALA A 32 2.36 -5.23 14.05
CA ALA A 32 2.38 -6.67 13.94
C ALA A 32 3.82 -7.12 14.22
N THR A 33 4.11 -7.54 15.45
CA THR A 33 5.36 -8.23 15.77
C THR A 33 5.31 -9.61 15.11
N SER A 34 6.39 -9.96 14.42
CA SER A 34 6.57 -11.30 13.86
C SER A 34 6.43 -12.36 14.95
N THR A 35 5.80 -13.49 14.62
CA THR A 35 5.80 -14.66 15.51
C THR A 35 7.22 -15.20 15.60
N GLY A 36 7.63 -15.57 16.81
CA GLY A 36 8.94 -16.14 17.09
C GLY A 36 8.93 -17.61 17.47
N LEU A 37 10.08 -18.11 17.89
CA LEU A 37 10.24 -19.44 18.50
C LEU A 37 10.37 -19.36 20.01
N ILE A 38 9.80 -20.35 20.73
CA ILE A 38 10.00 -20.58 22.17
C ILE A 38 10.55 -21.99 22.41
N ILE A 39 11.88 -22.12 22.46
CA ILE A 39 12.57 -23.40 22.44
C ILE A 39 12.82 -23.90 23.87
N SER A 40 12.25 -25.05 24.22
CA SER A 40 12.55 -25.77 25.47
C SER A 40 13.95 -26.40 25.38
N LEU A 41 14.99 -25.65 25.80
CA LEU A 41 16.39 -25.99 25.67
C LEU A 41 16.92 -26.66 26.96
N TYR A 42 16.36 -27.82 27.30
CA TYR A 42 16.64 -28.51 28.58
C TYR A 42 17.85 -29.45 28.54
N THR A 43 18.62 -29.38 27.47
CA THR A 43 19.92 -30.08 27.37
C THR A 43 21.01 -29.27 28.06
N HIS A 44 22.00 -29.93 28.64
CA HIS A 44 23.19 -29.26 29.14
C HIS A 44 23.89 -28.48 27.99
N PRO A 45 24.52 -27.31 28.27
CA PRO A 45 25.32 -26.58 27.30
C PRO A 45 26.25 -27.48 26.48
N GLY A 46 26.29 -27.24 25.16
CA GLY A 46 27.06 -28.04 24.22
C GLY A 46 26.67 -27.76 22.77
N THR A 47 26.82 -28.76 21.90
CA THR A 47 26.58 -28.65 20.45
C THR A 47 25.16 -28.23 20.10
N ILE A 48 24.17 -28.65 20.89
CA ILE A 48 22.76 -28.30 20.69
C ILE A 48 22.53 -26.79 20.88
N TRP A 49 23.16 -26.17 21.89
CA TRP A 49 23.02 -24.73 22.14
C TRP A 49 23.68 -23.92 21.01
N ASN A 50 24.84 -24.38 20.51
CA ASN A 50 25.48 -23.78 19.35
C ASN A 50 24.59 -23.85 18.11
N ALA A 51 23.84 -24.94 17.91
CA ALA A 51 22.90 -25.04 16.80
C ALA A 51 21.77 -24.00 16.89
N VAL A 52 21.26 -23.69 18.10
CA VAL A 52 20.28 -22.60 18.28
C VAL A 52 20.88 -21.23 17.94
N ILE A 53 22.15 -20.99 18.30
CA ILE A 53 22.85 -19.77 17.91
C ILE A 53 22.97 -19.66 16.38
N GLN A 54 23.37 -20.75 15.71
CA GLN A 54 23.47 -20.76 14.24
C GLN A 54 22.09 -20.53 13.58
N GLU A 55 21.03 -21.08 14.16
CA GLU A 55 19.66 -20.85 13.72
C GLU A 55 19.28 -19.35 13.81
N LYS A 56 19.61 -18.69 14.93
CA LYS A 56 19.38 -17.24 15.08
C LYS A 56 20.20 -16.41 14.09
N ILE A 57 21.45 -16.78 13.84
CA ILE A 57 22.30 -16.10 12.85
C ILE A 57 21.71 -16.22 11.44
N ALA A 58 21.17 -17.39 11.08
CA ALA A 58 20.51 -17.62 9.80
C ALA A 58 19.17 -16.88 9.66
N HIS A 59 18.49 -16.61 10.79
CA HIS A 59 17.17 -15.98 10.85
C HIS A 59 17.16 -14.76 11.79
N PRO A 60 17.92 -13.69 11.49
CA PRO A 60 18.13 -12.58 12.41
C PRO A 60 16.83 -11.86 12.79
N SER A 61 15.86 -11.80 11.87
CA SER A 61 14.57 -11.14 12.06
C SER A 61 13.52 -11.96 12.82
N VAL A 62 13.78 -13.24 13.11
CA VAL A 62 12.86 -14.08 13.90
C VAL A 62 13.15 -13.89 15.39
N PRO A 63 12.16 -13.49 16.21
CA PRO A 63 12.31 -13.48 17.66
C PRO A 63 12.55 -14.90 18.17
N MET A 64 13.54 -15.11 19.04
CA MET A 64 13.83 -16.42 19.62
C MET A 64 13.95 -16.32 21.13
N LEU A 65 13.11 -17.10 21.81
CA LEU A 65 13.19 -17.35 23.24
C LEU A 65 13.73 -18.76 23.44
N VAL A 66 14.61 -18.93 24.41
CA VAL A 66 15.05 -20.26 24.89
C VAL A 66 14.77 -20.37 26.37
N ILE A 67 14.23 -21.52 26.78
CA ILE A 67 13.99 -21.84 28.19
C ILE A 67 15.08 -22.81 28.63
N ILE A 68 15.88 -22.41 29.61
CA ILE A 68 16.89 -23.29 30.21
C ILE A 68 16.35 -23.91 31.49
N ASN A 69 16.78 -25.13 31.77
CA ASN A 69 16.39 -25.85 32.98
C ASN A 69 17.58 -26.65 33.53
N PRO A 70 18.50 -26.03 34.28
CA PRO A 70 19.65 -26.71 34.87
C PRO A 70 19.29 -27.95 35.70
N ASP A 71 18.32 -27.83 36.61
CA ASP A 71 17.87 -28.94 37.47
C ASP A 71 16.48 -28.67 38.07
N ASN A 72 15.44 -28.66 37.23
CA ASN A 72 14.06 -28.25 37.60
C ASN A 72 14.03 -26.89 38.31
N GLY A 73 14.85 -25.96 37.82
CA GLY A 73 15.27 -24.76 38.53
C GLY A 73 16.73 -24.42 38.26
N PRO A 74 17.30 -23.41 38.95
CA PRO A 74 18.64 -22.88 38.68
C PRO A 74 19.79 -23.79 39.13
N SER A 75 19.50 -24.98 39.68
CA SER A 75 20.39 -25.84 40.47
C SER A 75 20.69 -25.29 41.87
N ILE A 76 21.51 -26.01 42.64
CA ILE A 76 21.94 -25.63 44.01
C ILE A 76 23.14 -24.68 44.03
N SER A 77 23.86 -24.56 42.90
CA SER A 77 25.01 -23.67 42.73
C SER A 77 25.14 -23.23 41.28
N LYS A 78 25.80 -22.09 41.06
CA LYS A 78 26.12 -21.59 39.72
C LYS A 78 26.98 -22.58 38.93
N ASP A 79 26.56 -22.88 37.72
CA ASP A 79 27.31 -23.67 36.75
C ASP A 79 28.05 -22.74 35.75
N ALA A 80 29.35 -22.98 35.54
CA ALA A 80 30.18 -22.16 34.67
C ALA A 80 29.87 -22.35 33.18
N ASP A 81 29.51 -23.58 32.75
CA ASP A 81 29.19 -23.88 31.37
C ASP A 81 27.87 -23.23 30.96
N TYR A 82 26.87 -23.27 31.86
CA TYR A 82 25.63 -22.52 31.68
C TYR A 82 25.92 -21.02 31.57
N ALA A 83 26.70 -20.47 32.51
CA ALA A 83 26.99 -19.04 32.51
C ALA A 83 27.65 -18.55 31.21
N MET A 84 28.60 -19.33 30.66
CA MET A 84 29.24 -19.00 29.37
C MET A 84 28.25 -19.12 28.21
N ALA A 85 27.54 -20.24 28.11
CA ALA A 85 26.66 -20.50 26.97
C ALA A 85 25.44 -19.57 26.92
N ILE A 86 24.92 -19.15 28.08
CA ILE A 86 23.86 -18.13 28.20
C ILE A 86 24.33 -16.79 27.62
N GLN A 87 25.57 -16.38 27.91
CA GLN A 87 26.11 -15.14 27.34
C GLN A 87 26.21 -15.20 25.82
N GLU A 88 26.60 -16.34 25.25
CA GLU A 88 26.68 -16.51 23.78
C GLU A 88 25.29 -16.49 23.11
N LEU A 89 24.27 -17.08 23.75
CA LEU A 89 22.88 -16.96 23.32
C LEU A 89 22.43 -15.49 23.33
N GLN A 90 22.64 -14.79 24.44
CA GLN A 90 22.24 -13.39 24.61
C GLN A 90 22.95 -12.45 23.62
N LYS A 91 24.26 -12.64 23.40
CA LYS A 91 25.03 -11.88 22.39
C LYS A 91 24.48 -12.05 20.97
N SER A 92 23.89 -13.21 20.68
CA SER A 92 23.24 -13.51 19.40
C SER A 92 21.83 -12.91 19.27
N GLY A 93 21.35 -12.19 20.28
CA GLY A 93 20.02 -11.59 20.31
C GLY A 93 18.90 -12.58 20.68
N ILE A 94 19.24 -13.69 21.34
CA ILE A 94 18.27 -14.66 21.88
C ILE A 94 17.89 -14.23 23.30
N VAL A 95 16.60 -14.28 23.63
CA VAL A 95 16.09 -14.02 24.97
C VAL A 95 16.13 -15.33 25.76
N VAL A 96 16.85 -15.36 26.86
CA VAL A 96 17.02 -16.56 27.70
C VAL A 96 16.11 -16.47 28.94
N LEU A 97 15.29 -17.50 29.14
CA LEU A 97 14.35 -17.64 30.25
C LEU A 97 14.77 -18.77 31.19
N GLY A 98 14.66 -18.55 32.51
CA GLY A 98 14.90 -19.58 33.51
C GLY A 98 13.61 -20.33 33.86
N TYR A 99 13.62 -21.66 33.80
CA TYR A 99 12.52 -22.51 34.23
C TYR A 99 12.33 -22.48 35.75
N VAL A 100 11.11 -22.23 36.20
CA VAL A 100 10.69 -22.30 37.61
C VAL A 100 9.30 -22.95 37.68
N TYR A 101 9.16 -24.10 38.35
CA TYR A 101 7.85 -24.72 38.54
C TYR A 101 7.10 -24.07 39.69
N THR A 102 5.76 -24.01 39.59
CA THR A 102 4.90 -23.34 40.57
C THR A 102 3.89 -24.27 41.25
N SER A 103 3.83 -25.53 40.83
CA SER A 103 2.89 -26.54 41.34
C SER A 103 1.46 -26.02 41.42
N TYR A 104 1.00 -25.39 40.33
CA TYR A 104 -0.35 -24.85 40.18
C TYR A 104 -0.71 -23.85 41.29
N ALA A 105 0.22 -22.94 41.60
CA ALA A 105 0.15 -21.93 42.66
C ALA A 105 0.14 -22.48 44.10
N THR A 106 0.47 -23.76 44.31
CA THR A 106 0.61 -24.34 45.66
C THR A 106 2.03 -24.24 46.22
N ARG A 107 3.03 -24.01 45.37
CA ARG A 107 4.41 -23.80 45.81
C ARG A 107 4.51 -22.47 46.56
N ASN A 108 5.32 -22.42 47.62
CA ASN A 108 5.54 -21.18 48.38
C ASN A 108 6.18 -20.12 47.47
N SER A 109 5.54 -18.95 47.34
CA SER A 109 6.01 -17.85 46.48
C SER A 109 7.39 -17.32 46.87
N THR A 110 7.79 -17.42 48.15
CA THR A 110 9.13 -17.04 48.60
C THR A 110 10.20 -18.02 48.08
N ALA A 111 9.88 -19.30 47.98
CA ALA A 111 10.79 -20.29 47.40
C ALA A 111 10.95 -20.07 45.89
N VAL A 112 9.85 -19.75 45.19
CA VAL A 112 9.90 -19.37 43.76
C VAL A 112 10.71 -18.09 43.58
N ALA A 113 10.49 -17.07 44.41
CA ALA A 113 11.27 -15.83 44.39
C ALA A 113 12.78 -16.08 44.59
N ALA A 114 13.17 -16.98 45.49
CA ALA A 114 14.58 -17.33 45.67
C ALA A 114 15.22 -17.97 44.42
N GLU A 115 14.46 -18.76 43.65
CA GLU A 115 14.96 -19.30 42.37
C GLU A 115 15.10 -18.22 41.29
N ILE A 116 14.16 -17.26 41.26
CA ILE A 116 14.25 -16.07 40.40
C ILE A 116 15.52 -15.28 40.73
N ASP A 117 15.81 -15.08 42.02
CA ASP A 117 17.01 -14.39 42.49
C ASP A 117 18.27 -15.14 42.08
N ASN A 118 18.31 -16.47 42.22
CA ASN A 118 19.43 -17.29 41.79
C ASN A 118 19.67 -17.18 40.28
N TYR A 119 18.62 -17.26 39.45
CA TYR A 119 18.78 -17.04 38.00
C TYR A 119 19.33 -15.65 37.68
N LYS A 120 18.85 -14.62 38.39
CA LYS A 120 19.34 -13.25 38.17
C LYS A 120 20.80 -13.12 38.56
N ASN A 121 21.16 -13.57 39.76
CA ASN A 121 22.49 -13.40 40.34
C ASN A 121 23.55 -14.28 39.65
N TRP A 122 23.19 -15.50 39.25
CA TRP A 122 24.15 -16.43 38.68
C TRP A 122 24.34 -16.24 37.18
N TYR A 123 23.26 -15.95 36.46
CA TYR A 123 23.24 -16.00 35.00
C TYR A 123 22.77 -14.71 34.30
N ASN A 124 22.20 -13.75 35.04
CA ASN A 124 21.66 -12.50 34.50
C ASN A 124 20.72 -12.72 33.30
N LEU A 125 19.75 -13.62 33.47
CA LEU A 125 18.79 -13.98 32.44
C LEU A 125 17.85 -12.83 32.05
N ASN A 126 17.20 -12.96 30.89
CA ASN A 126 16.26 -11.96 30.37
C ASN A 126 14.86 -12.12 30.96
N GLY A 127 14.46 -13.35 31.30
CA GLY A 127 13.13 -13.61 31.85
C GLY A 127 12.99 -14.89 32.66
N VAL A 128 11.76 -15.17 33.07
CA VAL A 128 11.37 -16.33 33.87
C VAL A 128 10.23 -17.07 33.16
N PHE A 129 10.29 -18.40 33.15
CA PHE A 129 9.26 -19.29 32.66
C PHE A 129 8.65 -20.05 33.85
N PHE A 130 7.42 -19.70 34.21
CA PHE A 130 6.64 -20.32 35.28
C PHE A 130 5.91 -21.55 34.77
N ASP A 131 6.49 -22.73 35.02
CA ASP A 131 5.86 -24.00 34.66
C ASP A 131 4.85 -24.46 35.71
N GLU A 132 4.00 -25.41 35.31
CA GLU A 132 2.86 -25.87 36.11
C GLU A 132 1.97 -24.70 36.56
N MET A 133 1.74 -23.73 35.68
CA MET A 133 0.87 -22.59 35.94
C MET A 133 -0.58 -23.07 36.13
N SER A 134 -1.26 -22.49 37.11
CA SER A 134 -2.68 -22.78 37.37
C SER A 134 -3.55 -22.23 36.25
N ASN A 135 -4.61 -22.95 35.91
CA ASN A 135 -5.63 -22.55 34.94
C ASN A 135 -7.04 -22.45 35.55
N ILE A 136 -7.13 -22.39 36.88
CA ILE A 136 -8.39 -22.20 37.61
C ILE A 136 -8.47 -20.78 38.18
N SER A 137 -9.67 -20.23 38.38
CA SER A 137 -9.82 -18.88 38.94
C SER A 137 -9.37 -18.81 40.40
N GLY A 138 -8.88 -17.65 40.82
CA GLY A 138 -8.47 -17.34 42.19
C GLY A 138 -6.94 -17.32 42.40
N ASN A 139 -6.16 -17.84 41.47
CA ASN A 139 -4.69 -17.87 41.56
C ASN A 139 -4.01 -16.77 40.74
N GLU A 140 -4.76 -15.87 40.09
CA GLU A 140 -4.21 -14.79 39.25
C GLU A 140 -3.22 -13.89 40.01
N ASN A 141 -3.54 -13.58 41.28
CA ASN A 141 -2.69 -12.77 42.14
C ASN A 141 -1.34 -13.43 42.46
N TYR A 142 -1.29 -14.77 42.47
CA TYR A 142 -0.02 -15.48 42.68
C TYR A 142 0.94 -15.19 41.52
N TYR A 143 0.48 -15.31 40.27
CA TYR A 143 1.30 -15.08 39.10
C TYR A 143 1.59 -13.60 38.84
N SER A 144 0.62 -12.71 39.05
CA SER A 144 0.87 -11.27 38.90
C SER A 144 1.92 -10.77 39.91
N ASN A 145 1.90 -11.27 41.15
CA ASN A 145 2.91 -10.94 42.15
C ASN A 145 4.30 -11.48 41.78
N LEU A 146 4.39 -12.73 41.28
CA LEU A 146 5.66 -13.29 40.82
C LEU A 146 6.21 -12.58 39.58
N SER A 147 5.33 -12.21 38.64
CA SER A 147 5.73 -11.43 37.48
C SER A 147 6.27 -10.07 37.91
N ASN A 148 5.54 -9.34 38.76
CA ASN A 148 5.99 -8.06 39.32
C ASN A 148 7.33 -8.18 40.08
N TYR A 149 7.51 -9.26 40.85
CA TYR A 149 8.78 -9.55 41.53
C TYR A 149 9.93 -9.78 40.53
N ALA A 150 9.71 -10.57 39.48
CA ALA A 150 10.72 -10.73 38.43
C ALA A 150 11.03 -9.38 37.75
N LYS A 151 10.01 -8.59 37.38
CA LYS A 151 10.23 -7.28 36.75
C LYS A 151 11.01 -6.32 37.67
N SER A 152 10.79 -6.35 38.98
CA SER A 152 11.55 -5.51 39.92
C SER A 152 13.04 -5.88 40.01
N HIS A 153 13.39 -7.11 39.64
CA HIS A 153 14.77 -7.58 39.49
C HIS A 153 15.34 -7.36 38.08
N GLY A 154 14.65 -6.59 37.24
CA GLY A 154 15.12 -6.22 35.91
C GLY A 154 14.96 -7.31 34.85
N PHE A 155 14.15 -8.33 35.10
CA PHE A 155 13.69 -9.24 34.05
C PHE A 155 12.72 -8.51 33.12
N THR A 156 12.80 -8.77 31.82
CA THR A 156 11.96 -8.11 30.80
C THR A 156 10.85 -9.02 30.27
N MET A 157 10.88 -10.32 30.58
CA MET A 157 9.91 -11.30 30.09
C MET A 157 9.49 -12.29 31.19
N THR A 158 8.21 -12.59 31.26
CA THR A 158 7.62 -13.61 32.14
C THR A 158 6.62 -14.40 31.32
N ILE A 159 6.78 -15.72 31.32
CA ILE A 159 5.89 -16.64 30.60
C ILE A 159 5.32 -17.62 31.60
N GLY A 160 4.02 -17.89 31.52
CA GLY A 160 3.39 -18.96 32.28
C GLY A 160 3.01 -20.13 31.39
N ASN A 161 3.21 -21.36 31.84
CA ASN A 161 2.79 -22.57 31.12
C ASN A 161 1.77 -23.35 31.92
N SER A 162 0.50 -23.28 31.50
CA SER A 162 -0.58 -24.05 32.11
C SER A 162 -0.63 -25.50 31.62
N GLY A 163 0.17 -25.86 30.61
CA GLY A 163 0.14 -27.16 29.94
C GLY A 163 -1.11 -27.42 29.09
N THR A 164 -2.11 -26.56 29.20
CA THR A 164 -3.44 -26.68 28.58
C THR A 164 -4.14 -25.32 28.55
N ASP A 165 -5.38 -25.31 28.05
CA ASP A 165 -6.25 -24.14 28.01
C ASP A 165 -6.42 -23.46 29.39
N THR A 166 -6.71 -22.16 29.36
CA THR A 166 -6.80 -21.31 30.56
C THR A 166 -7.98 -20.33 30.49
N LEU A 167 -8.02 -19.38 31.42
CA LEU A 167 -9.08 -18.39 31.57
C LEU A 167 -8.62 -17.00 31.11
N PRO A 168 -9.52 -16.17 30.53
CA PRO A 168 -9.22 -14.78 30.19
C PRO A 168 -8.70 -13.93 31.36
N SER A 169 -9.04 -14.28 32.61
CA SER A 169 -8.59 -13.57 33.81
C SER A 169 -7.07 -13.63 34.04
N TYR A 170 -6.39 -14.61 33.45
CA TYR A 170 -4.93 -14.73 33.52
C TYR A 170 -4.19 -13.80 32.57
N ILE A 171 -4.87 -13.20 31.59
CA ILE A 171 -4.23 -12.25 30.66
C ILE A 171 -3.70 -11.06 31.44
N GLY A 172 -2.42 -10.73 31.23
CA GLY A 172 -1.73 -9.66 31.95
C GLY A 172 -1.19 -10.04 33.33
N THR A 173 -1.41 -11.26 33.81
CA THR A 173 -0.71 -11.77 35.02
C THR A 173 0.75 -12.12 34.73
N VAL A 174 1.04 -12.46 33.48
CA VAL A 174 2.37 -12.66 32.87
C VAL A 174 2.35 -12.02 31.48
N ASP A 175 3.51 -11.85 30.84
CA ASP A 175 3.57 -11.22 29.50
C ASP A 175 3.05 -12.15 28.39
N ASN A 176 3.18 -13.47 28.58
CA ASN A 176 2.78 -14.49 27.63
C ASN A 176 2.39 -15.80 28.34
N ILE A 177 1.45 -16.54 27.77
CA ILE A 177 0.95 -17.81 28.31
C ILE A 177 1.12 -18.91 27.25
N VAL A 178 1.75 -20.02 27.60
CA VAL A 178 1.70 -21.26 26.81
C VAL A 178 0.33 -21.90 27.04
N ILE A 179 -0.52 -21.83 26.02
CA ILE A 179 -1.93 -22.29 26.06
C ILE A 179 -2.11 -23.68 25.45
N TYR A 180 -1.04 -24.24 24.89
CA TYR A 180 -1.00 -25.60 24.36
C TYR A 180 0.40 -26.16 24.56
N ASP A 181 0.52 -27.28 25.28
CA ASP A 181 1.75 -28.04 25.45
C ASP A 181 1.44 -29.55 25.40
N ASN A 182 1.25 -30.08 24.19
CA ASN A 182 0.69 -31.42 24.00
C ASN A 182 1.30 -32.17 22.81
N LYS A 183 1.07 -33.49 22.79
CA LYS A 183 1.38 -34.33 21.63
C LYS A 183 0.49 -33.94 20.46
N GLY A 184 1.09 -33.72 19.30
CA GLY A 184 0.37 -33.35 18.09
C GLY A 184 0.20 -31.83 17.95
N LEU A 185 -0.60 -31.44 16.95
CA LEU A 185 -0.84 -30.04 16.61
C LEU A 185 -2.19 -29.61 17.21
N PRO A 186 -2.30 -28.38 17.77
CA PRO A 186 -3.60 -27.86 18.20
C PRO A 186 -4.54 -27.72 17.00
N PRO A 187 -5.84 -28.07 17.13
CA PRO A 187 -6.81 -27.70 16.12
C PRO A 187 -6.94 -26.17 16.10
N ILE A 188 -6.88 -25.52 14.93
CA ILE A 188 -6.92 -24.04 14.85
C ILE A 188 -8.21 -23.45 15.45
N SER A 189 -9.32 -24.19 15.40
CA SER A 189 -10.58 -23.80 16.05
C SER A 189 -10.47 -23.61 17.56
N PHE A 190 -9.48 -24.24 18.22
CA PHE A 190 -9.16 -24.01 19.63
C PHE A 190 -8.80 -22.55 19.92
N LEU A 191 -8.16 -21.87 18.96
CA LEU A 191 -7.68 -20.49 19.08
C LEU A 191 -8.73 -19.44 18.65
N GLY A 192 -10.00 -19.87 18.54
CA GLY A 192 -11.15 -18.99 18.32
C GLY A 192 -11.72 -18.41 19.62
N GLY A 193 -12.96 -17.93 19.59
CA GLY A 193 -13.66 -17.50 20.80
C GLY A 193 -13.01 -16.30 21.48
N TRP A 194 -12.70 -16.41 22.77
CA TRP A 194 -12.21 -15.28 23.56
C TRP A 194 -10.78 -14.84 23.17
N TYR A 195 -9.97 -15.74 22.61
CA TYR A 195 -8.61 -15.47 22.16
C TYR A 195 -8.53 -14.32 21.15
N THR A 196 -9.56 -14.17 20.29
CA THR A 196 -9.60 -13.14 19.26
C THR A 196 -9.78 -11.72 19.81
N ASN A 197 -10.14 -11.58 21.10
CA ASN A 197 -10.23 -10.30 21.77
C ASN A 197 -8.87 -9.78 22.28
N TYR A 198 -7.81 -10.59 22.18
CA TYR A 198 -6.49 -10.27 22.72
C TYR A 198 -5.42 -10.30 21.63
N ASN A 199 -4.33 -9.56 21.86
CA ASN A 199 -3.19 -9.60 20.96
C ASN A 199 -2.55 -11.01 21.00
N LYS A 200 -2.23 -11.57 19.82
CA LYS A 200 -1.60 -12.89 19.68
C LYS A 200 -0.33 -13.05 20.54
N ASN A 201 0.38 -11.96 20.82
CA ASN A 201 1.59 -11.95 21.64
C ASN A 201 1.37 -12.39 23.10
N ASN A 202 0.13 -12.42 23.57
CA ASN A 202 -0.19 -12.98 24.89
C ASN A 202 -0.09 -14.51 24.91
N PHE A 203 0.04 -15.17 23.75
CA PHE A 203 -0.10 -16.62 23.64
C PHE A 203 1.12 -17.28 23.00
N SER A 204 1.40 -18.49 23.44
CA SER A 204 2.38 -19.40 22.85
C SER A 204 1.82 -20.82 22.73
N ALA A 205 2.35 -21.60 21.79
CA ALA A 205 1.99 -23.01 21.62
C ALA A 205 3.23 -23.88 21.42
N ILE A 206 3.33 -24.97 22.18
CA ILE A 206 4.41 -25.94 22.13
C ILE A 206 3.81 -27.31 21.78
N SER A 207 4.36 -27.96 20.76
CA SER A 207 3.91 -29.26 20.28
C SER A 207 5.04 -30.28 20.26
N TYR A 208 4.77 -31.50 20.69
CA TYR A 208 5.72 -32.61 20.57
C TYR A 208 5.14 -33.81 19.80
N GLY A 209 5.99 -34.75 19.39
CA GLY A 209 5.61 -35.89 18.54
C GLY A 209 5.28 -35.52 17.10
N ILE A 210 5.83 -34.41 16.59
CA ILE A 210 5.64 -33.93 15.21
C ILE A 210 6.76 -34.48 14.33
N ASN A 211 6.55 -35.61 13.65
CA ASN A 211 7.58 -36.22 12.81
C ASN A 211 7.82 -35.46 11.49
N ASN A 212 6.77 -34.84 10.95
CA ASN A 212 6.82 -34.11 9.69
C ASN A 212 6.28 -32.70 9.89
N LEU A 213 7.08 -31.70 9.52
CA LEU A 213 6.69 -30.30 9.62
C LEU A 213 5.62 -29.95 8.58
N ASN A 214 4.46 -29.47 9.04
CA ASN A 214 3.45 -28.87 8.18
C ASN A 214 3.65 -27.34 8.12
N LYS A 215 4.32 -26.85 7.08
CA LYS A 215 4.63 -25.42 6.92
C LYS A 215 3.37 -24.54 6.81
N THR A 216 2.31 -25.05 6.19
CA THR A 216 1.03 -24.34 6.09
C THR A 216 0.42 -24.14 7.46
N PHE A 217 0.44 -25.18 8.29
CA PHE A 217 -0.05 -25.10 9.66
C PHE A 217 0.80 -24.14 10.51
N VAL A 218 2.13 -24.13 10.37
CA VAL A 218 3.00 -23.16 11.07
C VAL A 218 2.58 -21.72 10.74
N LYS A 219 2.34 -21.42 9.45
CA LYS A 219 1.87 -20.10 9.01
C LYS A 219 0.49 -19.79 9.59
N GLU A 220 -0.42 -20.75 9.59
CA GLU A 220 -1.76 -20.56 10.14
C GLU A 220 -1.71 -20.27 11.65
N LEU A 221 -1.01 -21.12 12.42
CA LEU A 221 -0.82 -20.96 13.86
C LEU A 221 -0.15 -19.63 14.21
N SER A 222 0.82 -19.16 13.41
CA SER A 222 1.51 -17.88 13.64
C SER A 222 0.59 -16.65 13.62
N ASN A 223 -0.62 -16.75 13.05
CA ASN A 223 -1.60 -15.68 13.14
C ASN A 223 -2.24 -15.57 14.52
N HIS A 224 -2.13 -16.61 15.36
CA HIS A 224 -2.82 -16.73 16.64
C HIS A 224 -1.89 -16.66 17.85
N VAL A 225 -0.59 -16.91 17.68
CA VAL A 225 0.39 -16.92 18.79
C VAL A 225 1.60 -16.04 18.51
N GLY A 226 2.17 -15.48 19.57
CA GLY A 226 3.41 -14.72 19.56
C GLY A 226 4.64 -15.61 19.43
N TYR A 227 4.61 -16.82 20.01
CA TYR A 227 5.69 -17.80 19.87
C TYR A 227 5.15 -19.21 19.65
N LEU A 228 5.90 -20.02 18.93
CA LEU A 228 5.60 -21.44 18.77
C LEU A 228 6.85 -22.30 18.81
N TYR A 229 6.69 -23.58 19.13
CA TYR A 229 7.75 -24.57 18.98
C TYR A 229 7.16 -25.95 18.70
N MET A 230 7.85 -26.72 17.86
CA MET A 230 7.42 -28.05 17.44
C MET A 230 8.62 -28.98 17.45
N THR A 231 8.48 -30.16 18.06
CA THR A 231 9.54 -31.18 18.10
C THR A 231 9.02 -32.57 17.74
N ASN A 232 9.88 -33.41 17.15
CA ASN A 232 9.57 -34.80 16.81
C ASN A 232 9.69 -35.75 18.00
N TYR A 233 10.42 -35.35 19.04
CA TYR A 233 10.58 -36.18 20.24
C TYR A 233 9.24 -36.37 20.97
N THR A 234 9.18 -37.41 21.78
CA THR A 234 7.97 -37.81 22.51
C THR A 234 8.27 -37.98 24.00
N LEU A 235 7.21 -38.20 24.79
CA LEU A 235 7.32 -38.64 26.18
C LEU A 235 8.23 -39.90 26.30
N PRO A 236 8.89 -40.10 27.45
CA PRO A 236 8.74 -39.36 28.72
C PRO A 236 9.43 -38.00 28.77
N ASN A 237 10.34 -37.70 27.85
CA ASN A 237 11.01 -36.39 27.79
C ASN A 237 11.15 -35.93 26.32
N PRO A 238 10.29 -35.02 25.84
CA PRO A 238 10.35 -34.51 24.48
C PRO A 238 11.42 -33.42 24.29
N TRP A 239 12.11 -32.99 25.34
CA TRP A 239 13.02 -31.84 25.34
C TRP A 239 14.51 -32.24 25.29
N ILE A 240 14.80 -33.43 24.75
CA ILE A 240 16.15 -34.01 24.71
C ILE A 240 17.02 -33.53 23.53
N GLY A 241 16.49 -32.68 22.66
CA GLY A 241 17.20 -32.17 21.50
C GLY A 241 16.37 -31.24 20.62
N LEU A 242 16.96 -30.84 19.50
CA LEU A 242 16.29 -30.01 18.48
C LEU A 242 15.70 -30.90 17.38
N PRO A 243 14.56 -30.52 16.80
CA PRO A 243 14.03 -31.24 15.65
C PRO A 243 14.95 -31.10 14.43
N PRO A 244 15.08 -32.13 13.57
CA PRO A 244 15.88 -32.05 12.35
C PRO A 244 15.36 -31.02 11.35
N TYR A 245 14.12 -30.55 11.54
CA TYR A 245 13.47 -29.54 10.71
C TYR A 245 13.46 -28.15 11.35
N LEU A 246 14.25 -27.86 12.40
CA LEU A 246 14.25 -26.55 13.07
C LEU A 246 14.41 -25.39 12.07
N TYR A 247 15.40 -25.45 11.18
CA TYR A 247 15.58 -24.48 10.10
C TYR A 247 14.31 -24.25 9.27
N ASN A 248 13.66 -25.34 8.87
CA ASN A 248 12.43 -25.27 8.09
C ASN A 248 11.25 -24.75 8.89
N LEU A 249 11.20 -24.98 10.21
CA LEU A 249 10.20 -24.43 11.12
C LEU A 249 10.36 -22.92 11.20
N THR A 250 11.56 -22.43 11.49
CA THR A 250 11.90 -21.00 11.55
C THR A 250 11.60 -20.29 10.23
N ALA A 251 12.07 -20.86 9.11
CA ALA A 251 11.84 -20.32 7.77
C ALA A 251 10.36 -20.33 7.32
N SER A 252 9.49 -21.06 8.04
CA SER A 252 8.05 -21.09 7.73
C SER A 252 7.26 -19.97 8.41
N LEU A 253 7.84 -19.28 9.40
CA LEU A 253 7.20 -18.16 10.08
C LEU A 253 7.07 -16.96 9.11
N PRO A 254 5.91 -16.29 9.05
CA PRO A 254 5.77 -15.07 8.27
C PRO A 254 6.65 -13.98 8.89
N LEU A 255 7.68 -13.60 8.15
CA LEU A 255 8.58 -12.52 8.50
C LEU A 255 8.05 -11.21 7.92
N SER A 256 8.12 -10.14 8.71
CA SER A 256 7.70 -8.81 8.30
C SER A 256 8.80 -7.79 8.56
N VAL A 257 8.87 -6.76 7.74
CA VAL A 257 9.82 -5.65 7.80
C VAL A 257 9.09 -4.32 7.66
N ALA A 258 9.68 -3.26 8.22
CA ALA A 258 9.14 -1.91 8.13
C ALA A 258 9.58 -1.22 6.83
N LEU A 259 8.61 -0.68 6.08
CA LEU A 259 8.83 0.24 4.98
C LEU A 259 8.44 1.65 5.41
N THR A 260 9.42 2.53 5.57
CA THR A 260 9.18 3.96 5.81
C THR A 260 9.28 4.74 4.50
N ILE A 261 8.25 5.46 4.10
CA ILE A 261 8.31 6.41 3.00
C ILE A 261 8.29 7.83 3.54
N LYS A 262 9.26 8.64 3.14
CA LYS A 262 9.34 10.09 3.38
C LYS A 262 9.09 10.85 2.09
N SER A 263 8.93 12.16 2.19
CA SER A 263 8.85 13.04 1.03
C SER A 263 9.59 14.35 1.20
N THR A 264 10.18 14.83 0.09
CA THR A 264 10.80 16.14 -0.02
C THR A 264 10.34 16.86 -1.28
N ASP A 265 10.51 18.17 -1.35
CA ASP A 265 10.48 18.88 -2.61
C ASP A 265 11.80 18.69 -3.40
N VAL A 266 11.86 19.16 -4.65
CA VAL A 266 13.06 19.10 -5.50
C VAL A 266 14.25 19.91 -4.98
N VAL A 267 14.06 20.77 -3.98
CA VAL A 267 15.11 21.57 -3.33
C VAL A 267 15.58 20.89 -2.03
N GLY A 268 14.91 19.83 -1.59
CA GLY A 268 15.24 19.03 -0.41
C GLY A 268 14.45 19.39 0.84
N ASN A 269 13.48 20.31 0.78
CA ASN A 269 12.64 20.63 1.94
C ASN A 269 11.66 19.48 2.19
N SER A 270 11.42 19.11 3.44
CA SER A 270 10.42 18.08 3.76
C SER A 270 9.01 18.52 3.38
N VAL A 271 8.27 17.63 2.75
CA VAL A 271 6.85 17.82 2.41
C VAL A 271 6.07 16.71 3.09
N SER A 272 4.95 17.04 3.74
CA SER A 272 4.13 16.09 4.50
C SER A 272 2.67 16.12 4.08
N GLY A 273 1.91 15.09 4.42
CA GLY A 273 0.49 14.98 4.13
C GLY A 273 0.17 14.45 2.73
N LEU A 274 1.16 14.02 1.96
CA LEU A 274 0.98 13.51 0.61
C LEU A 274 0.48 12.06 0.63
N PRO A 275 -0.57 11.68 -0.14
CA PRO A 275 -1.11 10.33 -0.08
C PRO A 275 -0.15 9.30 -0.66
N VAL A 276 -0.07 8.15 -0.01
CA VAL A 276 0.70 6.98 -0.46
C VAL A 276 -0.13 5.70 -0.25
N ALA A 277 0.01 4.74 -1.15
CA ALA A 277 -0.69 3.46 -1.09
C ALA A 277 0.26 2.28 -1.36
N ILE A 278 0.00 1.18 -0.66
CA ILE A 278 0.59 -0.13 -0.92
C ILE A 278 -0.51 -1.05 -1.44
N GLN A 279 -0.24 -1.70 -2.57
CA GLN A 279 -1.15 -2.65 -3.20
C GLN A 279 -0.54 -4.04 -3.27
N PHE A 280 -1.39 -5.06 -3.12
CA PHE A 280 -1.04 -6.47 -3.33
C PHE A 280 -2.14 -7.17 -4.12
N GLY A 281 -1.77 -7.95 -5.14
CA GLY A 281 -2.72 -8.68 -5.98
C GLY A 281 -3.75 -7.79 -6.71
N GLY A 282 -3.42 -6.52 -6.95
CA GLY A 282 -4.32 -5.53 -7.58
C GLY A 282 -5.27 -4.81 -6.62
N TYR A 283 -5.21 -5.09 -5.32
CA TYR A 283 -6.04 -4.44 -4.29
C TYR A 283 -5.20 -3.55 -3.37
N ASP A 284 -5.81 -2.51 -2.82
CA ASP A 284 -5.19 -1.66 -1.81
C ASP A 284 -5.02 -2.46 -0.51
N LEU A 285 -3.77 -2.76 -0.15
CA LEU A 285 -3.41 -3.41 1.11
C LEU A 285 -3.39 -2.40 2.26
N ALA A 286 -2.81 -1.21 2.01
CA ALA A 286 -2.71 -0.13 2.98
C ALA A 286 -2.65 1.24 2.30
N LYS A 287 -3.12 2.27 2.99
CA LYS A 287 -3.04 3.69 2.58
C LYS A 287 -2.58 4.53 3.76
N GLY A 288 -1.91 5.62 3.47
CA GLY A 288 -1.48 6.59 4.48
C GLY A 288 -1.10 7.92 3.86
N PHE A 289 -0.57 8.81 4.71
CA PHE A 289 -0.06 10.11 4.31
C PHE A 289 1.40 10.24 4.74
N LEU A 290 2.24 10.79 3.87
CA LEU A 290 3.68 10.87 4.08
C LEU A 290 4.05 11.88 5.19
N PRO A 291 5.08 11.61 6.02
CA PRO A 291 5.82 10.35 6.09
C PRO A 291 4.96 9.21 6.66
N ALA A 292 5.04 8.02 6.07
CA ALA A 292 4.26 6.85 6.46
C ALA A 292 5.15 5.62 6.65
N THR A 293 4.84 4.78 7.62
CA THR A 293 5.51 3.49 7.86
C THR A 293 4.52 2.34 7.74
N PHE A 294 4.86 1.33 6.94
CA PHE A 294 4.07 0.13 6.71
C PHE A 294 4.84 -1.12 7.14
N THR A 295 4.16 -2.09 7.74
CA THR A 295 4.72 -3.41 8.05
C THR A 295 4.35 -4.38 6.93
N LEU A 296 5.33 -4.85 6.17
CA LEU A 296 5.14 -5.69 4.98
C LEU A 296 5.85 -7.03 5.15
N ASN A 297 5.29 -8.10 4.59
CA ASN A 297 5.96 -9.40 4.63
C ASN A 297 7.19 -9.41 3.75
N ILE A 298 8.24 -10.10 4.18
CA ILE A 298 9.40 -10.34 3.31
C ILE A 298 9.04 -11.30 2.18
N ASP A 299 9.87 -11.33 1.13
CA ASP A 299 9.75 -12.21 -0.04
C ASP A 299 8.43 -12.07 -0.82
N GLN A 300 7.70 -10.98 -0.58
CA GLN A 300 6.46 -10.63 -1.27
C GLN A 300 6.67 -9.33 -2.06
N ALA A 301 6.19 -9.33 -3.31
CA ALA A 301 6.21 -8.14 -4.16
C ALA A 301 4.94 -7.32 -3.94
N TYR A 302 5.12 -6.03 -3.66
CA TYR A 302 4.05 -5.05 -3.48
C TYR A 302 4.16 -3.94 -4.53
N ASN A 303 3.04 -3.31 -4.90
CA ASN A 303 3.05 -2.10 -5.70
C ASN A 303 2.88 -0.88 -4.79
N LEU A 304 3.94 -0.09 -4.67
CA LEU A 304 3.97 1.17 -3.95
C LEU A 304 3.61 2.30 -4.91
N THR A 305 2.63 3.13 -4.55
CA THR A 305 2.19 4.28 -5.35
C THR A 305 2.14 5.55 -4.51
N SER A 306 2.87 6.57 -4.93
CA SER A 306 2.75 7.94 -4.40
C SER A 306 1.71 8.74 -5.21
N GLN A 307 1.04 9.70 -4.59
CA GLN A 307 0.02 10.53 -5.26
C GLN A 307 0.30 12.02 -5.11
N ASP A 308 -0.31 12.81 -6.00
CA ASP A 308 -0.27 14.27 -5.98
C ASP A 308 -1.31 14.80 -4.98
N LEU A 309 -1.03 15.94 -4.35
CA LEU A 309 -2.00 16.63 -3.50
C LEU A 309 -1.70 18.13 -3.45
N GLY A 310 -2.74 18.94 -3.67
CA GLY A 310 -2.60 20.39 -3.71
C GLY A 310 -1.62 20.81 -4.80
N ASN A 311 -0.63 21.62 -4.43
CA ASN A 311 0.39 22.13 -5.36
C ASN A 311 1.59 21.19 -5.52
N TYR A 312 1.58 20.00 -4.92
CA TYR A 312 2.70 19.07 -4.98
C TYR A 312 2.39 17.92 -5.93
N THR A 313 3.23 17.79 -6.96
CA THR A 313 3.17 16.69 -7.93
C THR A 313 4.40 15.80 -7.76
N PHE A 314 4.20 14.48 -7.75
CA PHE A 314 5.29 13.51 -7.69
C PHE A 314 6.25 13.74 -8.87
N ASP A 315 7.53 13.88 -8.55
CA ASP A 315 8.58 14.10 -9.53
C ASP A 315 9.34 12.81 -9.83
N HIS A 316 9.97 12.24 -8.80
CA HIS A 316 10.71 10.98 -8.91
C HIS A 316 10.92 10.31 -7.56
N TRP A 317 11.26 9.03 -7.58
CA TRP A 317 11.79 8.33 -6.41
C TRP A 317 13.29 8.62 -6.27
N GLN A 318 13.72 9.11 -5.10
CA GLN A 318 15.10 9.56 -4.89
C GLN A 318 16.15 8.46 -5.11
N ASP A 319 15.82 7.21 -4.74
CA ASP A 319 16.72 6.06 -4.82
C ASP A 319 16.99 5.56 -6.25
N THR A 320 16.02 5.75 -7.15
CA THR A 320 16.07 5.19 -8.52
C THR A 320 16.07 6.27 -9.61
N ALA A 321 15.84 7.54 -9.24
CA ALA A 321 15.54 8.63 -10.18
C ALA A 321 14.34 8.36 -11.11
N SER A 322 13.50 7.37 -10.79
CA SER A 322 12.36 6.98 -11.61
C SER A 322 11.22 7.98 -11.46
N SER A 323 10.71 8.49 -12.59
CA SER A 323 9.51 9.34 -12.64
C SER A 323 8.19 8.56 -12.56
N SER A 324 8.25 7.22 -12.48
CA SER A 324 7.06 6.41 -12.25
C SER A 324 6.66 6.46 -10.78
N ARG A 325 5.53 7.13 -10.49
CA ARG A 325 4.97 7.22 -9.13
C ARG A 325 4.62 5.87 -8.52
N SER A 326 4.34 4.88 -9.37
CA SER A 326 4.06 3.49 -9.01
C SER A 326 5.28 2.62 -9.31
N ARG A 327 5.67 1.77 -8.37
CA ARG A 327 6.75 0.79 -8.56
C ARG A 327 6.53 -0.47 -7.74
N THR A 328 7.02 -1.58 -8.27
CA THR A 328 7.12 -2.83 -7.52
C THR A 328 8.27 -2.74 -6.52
N ILE A 329 8.03 -3.20 -5.30
CA ILE A 329 9.02 -3.33 -4.22
C ILE A 329 8.95 -4.73 -3.62
N SER A 330 10.10 -5.27 -3.25
CA SER A 330 10.23 -6.48 -2.42
C SER A 330 11.26 -6.18 -1.34
N LEU A 331 10.96 -6.53 -0.10
CA LEU A 331 11.76 -6.13 1.05
C LEU A 331 12.33 -7.36 1.76
N SER A 332 13.56 -7.26 2.22
CA SER A 332 14.24 -8.27 3.05
C SER A 332 14.70 -7.71 4.40
N THR A 333 14.74 -6.39 4.52
CA THR A 333 15.13 -5.64 5.74
C THR A 333 14.29 -4.37 5.83
N ASP A 334 14.28 -3.75 7.01
CA ASP A 334 13.66 -2.44 7.19
C ASP A 334 14.25 -1.44 6.19
N THR A 335 13.37 -0.80 5.43
CA THR A 335 13.74 0.01 4.27
C THR A 335 13.13 1.39 4.38
N GLN A 336 13.91 2.41 3.99
CA GLN A 336 13.44 3.78 3.86
C GLN A 336 13.52 4.25 2.41
N LEU A 337 12.42 4.78 1.89
CA LEU A 337 12.34 5.39 0.56
C LEU A 337 11.95 6.86 0.68
N VAL A 338 12.31 7.65 -0.33
CA VAL A 338 11.97 9.07 -0.41
C VAL A 338 11.30 9.36 -1.74
N ALA A 339 10.07 9.85 -1.69
CA ALA A 339 9.36 10.40 -2.84
C ALA A 339 9.67 11.89 -2.98
N VAL A 340 10.20 12.30 -4.11
CA VAL A 340 10.51 13.72 -4.40
C VAL A 340 9.34 14.33 -5.15
N TYR A 341 8.95 15.54 -4.77
CA TYR A 341 7.81 16.27 -5.31
C TYR A 341 8.22 17.64 -5.87
N ARG A 342 7.54 18.11 -6.92
CA ARG A 342 7.63 19.51 -7.36
C ARG A 342 6.45 20.29 -6.83
N ASN A 343 6.72 21.50 -6.36
CA ASN A 343 5.67 22.48 -6.12
C ASN A 343 5.35 23.18 -7.46
N ILE A 344 4.18 22.94 -8.04
CA ILE A 344 3.79 23.50 -9.34
C ILE A 344 3.44 25.00 -9.30
N THR A 345 3.46 25.62 -8.11
CA THR A 345 3.32 27.08 -7.94
C THR A 345 4.64 27.83 -7.73
N SER A 346 5.78 27.11 -7.71
CA SER A 346 7.09 27.75 -7.54
C SER A 346 7.57 28.43 -8.84
N GLN A 347 8.37 29.49 -8.70
CA GLN A 347 9.11 30.11 -9.80
C GLN A 347 9.92 29.06 -10.60
N PRO A 348 10.24 29.33 -11.88
CA PRO A 348 11.07 28.44 -12.68
C PRO A 348 12.40 28.12 -11.99
N PRO A 349 12.94 26.89 -12.13
CA PRO A 349 14.28 26.58 -11.64
C PRO A 349 15.31 27.57 -12.18
N GLN A 350 16.37 27.86 -11.40
CA GLN A 350 17.41 28.81 -11.80
C GLN A 350 17.98 28.46 -13.20
N GLY A 351 17.99 29.44 -14.11
CA GLY A 351 18.49 29.26 -15.48
C GLY A 351 17.52 28.57 -16.44
N ARG A 352 16.27 28.34 -16.03
CA ARG A 352 15.23 27.68 -16.85
C ARG A 352 13.94 28.51 -16.85
N SER A 353 13.07 28.21 -17.81
CA SER A 353 11.72 28.76 -17.92
C SER A 353 10.69 27.63 -17.86
N MET A 354 9.42 27.98 -17.65
CA MET A 354 8.31 27.03 -17.61
C MET A 354 7.22 27.39 -18.62
N ILE A 355 6.65 26.38 -19.28
CA ILE A 355 5.47 26.53 -20.14
C ILE A 355 4.35 25.63 -19.62
N PHE A 356 3.23 26.22 -19.22
CA PHE A 356 2.01 25.51 -18.82
C PHE A 356 1.03 25.44 -19.99
N ALA A 357 0.31 24.32 -20.06
CA ALA A 357 -0.92 24.21 -20.83
C ALA A 357 -2.05 23.82 -19.88
N SER A 358 -3.06 24.68 -19.76
CA SER A 358 -4.35 24.38 -19.13
C SER A 358 -5.40 24.06 -20.19
N THR A 359 -6.50 23.44 -19.78
CA THR A 359 -7.65 23.22 -20.65
C THR A 359 -8.93 23.72 -20.02
N THR A 360 -9.80 24.30 -20.85
CA THR A 360 -11.18 24.67 -20.48
C THR A 360 -12.17 24.22 -21.54
N ASP A 361 -13.44 24.05 -21.20
CA ASP A 361 -14.50 23.97 -22.20
C ASP A 361 -14.92 25.36 -22.72
N LEU A 362 -15.86 25.41 -23.67
CA LEU A 362 -16.41 26.66 -24.23
C LEU A 362 -17.13 27.54 -23.20
N THR A 363 -17.50 27.00 -22.03
CA THR A 363 -18.11 27.76 -20.92
C THR A 363 -17.07 28.34 -19.96
N GLY A 364 -15.80 28.01 -20.16
CA GLY A 364 -14.69 28.40 -19.28
C GLY A 364 -14.47 27.44 -18.11
N LYS A 365 -15.17 26.31 -18.04
CA LYS A 365 -14.95 25.30 -16.99
C LYS A 365 -13.63 24.59 -17.22
N THR A 366 -12.79 24.52 -16.19
CA THR A 366 -11.51 23.80 -16.24
C THR A 366 -11.69 22.31 -16.50
N LEU A 367 -10.87 21.79 -17.41
CA LEU A 367 -10.73 20.39 -17.74
C LEU A 367 -9.32 19.93 -17.33
N SER A 368 -9.15 18.65 -17.02
CA SER A 368 -7.88 18.11 -16.52
C SER A 368 -7.59 16.73 -17.10
N GLY A 369 -6.31 16.36 -17.22
CA GLY A 369 -5.89 15.07 -17.76
C GLY A 369 -5.74 15.02 -19.28
N PHE A 370 -5.63 16.17 -19.95
CA PHE A 370 -5.46 16.22 -21.41
C PHE A 370 -3.99 16.02 -21.76
N TYR A 371 -3.70 15.12 -22.70
CA TYR A 371 -2.33 14.84 -23.11
C TYR A 371 -1.73 16.01 -23.89
N THR A 372 -0.48 16.35 -23.58
CA THR A 372 0.26 17.48 -24.13
C THR A 372 1.64 17.05 -24.58
N THR A 373 2.17 17.72 -25.61
CA THR A 373 3.51 17.46 -26.15
C THR A 373 4.24 18.76 -26.39
N LEU A 374 5.56 18.74 -26.20
CA LEU A 374 6.48 19.84 -26.46
C LEU A 374 7.41 19.48 -27.62
N TRP A 375 7.56 20.42 -28.53
CA TRP A 375 8.37 20.29 -29.74
C TRP A 375 9.29 21.50 -29.90
N GLN A 376 10.41 21.30 -30.56
CA GLN A 376 11.32 22.37 -30.99
C GLN A 376 11.89 22.00 -32.35
N ASP A 377 11.84 22.92 -33.33
CA ASP A 377 12.34 22.68 -34.69
C ASP A 377 11.83 21.36 -35.32
N ARG A 378 10.53 21.07 -35.11
CA ARG A 378 9.84 19.85 -35.54
C ARG A 378 10.34 18.54 -34.91
N THR A 379 11.23 18.64 -33.93
CA THR A 379 11.68 17.52 -33.12
C THR A 379 10.83 17.41 -31.87
N TRP A 380 10.33 16.22 -31.59
CA TRP A 380 9.62 15.94 -30.34
C TRP A 380 10.61 15.94 -29.18
N LEU A 381 10.29 16.67 -28.10
CA LEU A 381 11.17 16.79 -26.93
C LEU A 381 10.61 16.06 -25.71
N GLN A 382 9.35 16.31 -25.38
CA GLN A 382 8.72 15.83 -24.14
C GLN A 382 7.21 15.71 -24.31
N SER A 383 6.57 14.93 -23.44
CA SER A 383 5.12 14.92 -23.26
C SER A 383 4.73 14.96 -21.79
N GLY A 384 3.46 15.26 -21.54
CA GLY A 384 2.86 15.35 -20.21
C GLY A 384 1.34 15.45 -20.29
N PHE A 385 0.68 15.78 -19.18
CA PHE A 385 -0.76 16.02 -19.14
C PHE A 385 -1.05 17.38 -18.53
N THR A 386 -2.14 18.04 -18.91
CA THR A 386 -2.54 19.30 -18.27
C THR A 386 -2.82 19.09 -16.78
N SER A 387 -2.34 19.94 -15.86
CA SER A 387 -1.66 21.25 -16.03
C SER A 387 -0.14 21.19 -15.76
N TYR A 388 0.54 20.11 -16.15
CA TYR A 388 1.97 19.92 -15.90
C TYR A 388 2.84 20.87 -16.77
N PRO A 389 3.81 21.60 -16.19
CA PRO A 389 4.66 22.49 -16.95
C PRO A 389 5.81 21.75 -17.66
N PHE A 390 6.14 22.22 -18.86
CA PHE A 390 7.41 21.88 -19.49
C PHE A 390 8.52 22.79 -18.96
N ILE A 391 9.61 22.21 -18.47
CA ILE A 391 10.80 22.95 -18.06
C ILE A 391 11.73 23.07 -19.26
N VAL A 392 11.98 24.29 -19.69
CA VAL A 392 12.66 24.58 -20.95
C VAL A 392 13.84 25.53 -20.76
N ASN A 393 14.70 25.61 -21.78
CA ASN A 393 15.77 26.61 -21.78
C ASN A 393 15.18 28.01 -21.92
N ASN A 394 15.85 28.98 -21.31
CA ASN A 394 15.52 30.38 -21.46
C ASN A 394 15.72 30.85 -22.90
N ASP A 395 14.92 31.85 -23.31
CA ASP A 395 15.15 32.62 -24.54
C ASP A 395 15.13 31.74 -25.80
N GLN A 396 14.25 30.73 -25.80
CA GLN A 396 14.03 29.78 -26.91
C GLN A 396 12.55 29.73 -27.31
N THR A 397 12.31 29.32 -28.56
CA THR A 397 10.97 29.09 -29.11
C THR A 397 10.64 27.61 -29.16
N TYR A 398 9.45 27.27 -28.67
CA TYR A 398 8.90 25.92 -28.61
C TYR A 398 7.53 25.87 -29.26
N GLN A 399 7.05 24.64 -29.49
CA GLN A 399 5.69 24.34 -29.91
C GLN A 399 5.02 23.42 -28.90
N VAL A 400 3.88 23.85 -28.37
CA VAL A 400 3.03 23.02 -27.51
C VAL A 400 1.85 22.50 -28.33
N ALA A 401 1.57 21.20 -28.25
CA ALA A 401 0.40 20.60 -28.85
C ALA A 401 -0.43 19.81 -27.83
N VAL A 402 -1.75 19.85 -28.01
CA VAL A 402 -2.74 19.24 -27.11
C VAL A 402 -3.57 18.19 -27.84
N ALA A 403 -3.87 17.06 -27.19
CA ALA A 403 -4.66 15.97 -27.78
C ALA A 403 -6.14 16.07 -27.42
N ASP A 404 -7.00 15.40 -28.20
CA ASP A 404 -8.41 15.22 -27.84
C ASP A 404 -8.54 14.14 -26.76
N TYR A 405 -9.56 14.25 -25.90
CA TYR A 405 -9.76 13.32 -24.79
C TYR A 405 -11.23 13.13 -24.45
N GLY A 406 -11.68 11.88 -24.43
CA GLY A 406 -13.08 11.52 -24.22
C GLY A 406 -13.99 12.20 -25.26
N ASN A 407 -15.01 12.91 -24.78
CA ASN A 407 -15.96 13.65 -25.61
C ASN A 407 -15.51 15.08 -25.97
N TYR A 408 -14.28 15.46 -25.66
CA TYR A 408 -13.79 16.82 -25.86
C TYR A 408 -12.79 16.87 -27.02
N THR A 409 -13.08 17.72 -28.01
CA THR A 409 -12.18 18.00 -29.14
C THR A 409 -11.64 19.42 -29.05
N PHE A 410 -10.35 19.59 -29.38
CA PHE A 410 -9.70 20.89 -29.38
C PHE A 410 -10.42 21.84 -30.34
N ASN A 411 -10.69 23.05 -29.88
CA ASN A 411 -11.39 24.07 -30.66
C ASN A 411 -10.43 25.21 -31.06
N HIS A 412 -9.80 25.87 -30.09
CA HIS A 412 -8.82 26.94 -30.28
C HIS A 412 -8.02 27.13 -28.98
N TRP A 413 -6.89 27.81 -29.06
CA TRP A 413 -6.22 28.39 -27.89
C TRP A 413 -6.91 29.70 -27.50
N SER A 414 -6.88 30.06 -26.23
CA SER A 414 -7.60 31.25 -25.71
C SER A 414 -7.19 32.58 -26.34
N ASP A 415 -6.04 32.64 -27.02
CA ASP A 415 -5.56 33.79 -27.79
C ASP A 415 -6.04 33.78 -29.26
N GLY A 416 -6.89 32.83 -29.64
CA GLY A 416 -7.52 32.72 -30.95
C GLY A 416 -6.81 31.80 -31.95
N VAL A 417 -5.66 31.22 -31.60
CA VAL A 417 -4.96 30.28 -32.48
C VAL A 417 -5.79 29.00 -32.65
N THR A 418 -6.16 28.66 -33.89
CA THR A 418 -7.00 27.49 -34.20
C THR A 418 -6.19 26.24 -34.57
N THR A 419 -4.87 26.35 -34.71
CA THR A 419 -4.00 25.20 -34.90
C THR A 419 -3.72 24.50 -33.59
N ARG A 420 -3.68 23.16 -33.63
CA ARG A 420 -3.40 22.33 -32.44
C ARG A 420 -2.01 22.59 -31.85
N PHE A 421 -1.04 22.93 -32.70
CA PHE A 421 0.28 23.39 -32.30
C PHE A 421 0.25 24.89 -32.04
N HIS A 422 0.83 25.32 -30.92
CA HIS A 422 0.96 26.70 -30.51
C HIS A 422 2.42 27.05 -30.26
N ASN A 423 2.89 28.14 -30.87
CA ASN A 423 4.26 28.60 -30.71
C ASN A 423 4.40 29.43 -29.43
N VAL A 424 5.39 29.10 -28.61
CA VAL A 424 5.74 29.84 -27.39
C VAL A 424 7.21 30.22 -27.41
N THR A 425 7.50 31.51 -27.32
CA THR A 425 8.86 32.01 -27.02
C THR A 425 8.96 32.31 -25.54
N THR A 426 9.93 31.71 -24.87
CA THR A 426 10.19 31.94 -23.44
C THR A 426 11.20 33.06 -23.26
N GLY A 427 11.11 33.81 -22.16
CA GLY A 427 12.17 34.73 -21.72
C GLY A 427 13.08 34.08 -20.69
N THR A 428 13.96 34.87 -20.07
CA THR A 428 14.81 34.41 -18.96
C THR A 428 13.99 34.24 -17.68
N GLY A 429 13.88 33.00 -17.16
CA GLY A 429 13.22 32.74 -15.87
C GLY A 429 11.70 32.99 -15.88
N THR A 430 11.08 32.93 -17.06
CA THR A 430 9.65 33.22 -17.23
C THR A 430 8.77 32.00 -17.04
N THR A 431 7.52 32.26 -16.64
CA THR A 431 6.44 31.26 -16.66
C THR A 431 5.40 31.70 -17.69
N THR A 432 5.20 30.90 -18.74
CA THR A 432 4.18 31.15 -19.77
C THR A 432 3.02 30.20 -19.57
N ASN A 433 1.79 30.71 -19.60
CA ASN A 433 0.57 29.92 -19.49
C ASN A 433 -0.20 29.95 -20.81
N LEU A 434 -0.47 28.78 -21.38
CA LEU A 434 -1.39 28.60 -22.49
C LEU A 434 -2.69 27.99 -21.98
N ASN A 435 -3.82 28.36 -22.59
CA ASN A 435 -5.09 27.71 -22.33
C ASN A 435 -5.70 27.18 -23.63
N ALA A 436 -5.85 25.87 -23.75
CA ALA A 436 -6.53 25.24 -24.86
C ALA A 436 -8.02 25.08 -24.54
N VAL A 437 -8.87 25.63 -25.41
CA VAL A 437 -10.32 25.59 -25.32
C VAL A 437 -10.84 24.41 -26.10
N TYR A 438 -11.67 23.60 -25.45
CA TYR A 438 -12.27 22.39 -26.00
C TYR A 438 -13.78 22.53 -26.15
N LYS A 439 -14.32 21.82 -27.13
CA LYS A 439 -15.76 21.65 -27.32
C LYS A 439 -16.14 20.23 -26.94
N ASN A 440 -17.20 20.06 -26.14
CA ASN A 440 -17.80 18.74 -25.96
C ASN A 440 -18.61 18.40 -27.22
N ILE A 441 -18.36 17.23 -27.80
CA ILE A 441 -19.08 16.77 -29.01
C ILE A 441 -20.58 16.59 -28.77
N ASN A 442 -21.00 16.46 -27.51
CA ASN A 442 -22.41 16.32 -27.12
C ASN A 442 -23.08 17.65 -26.80
N ASP A 443 -22.34 18.77 -26.76
CA ASP A 443 -22.96 20.07 -26.48
C ASP A 443 -23.87 20.47 -27.66
N PRO A 444 -25.09 20.96 -27.38
CA PRO A 444 -25.99 21.43 -28.42
C PRO A 444 -25.33 22.56 -29.21
N LEU A 445 -25.47 22.51 -30.53
CA LEU A 445 -24.91 23.53 -31.41
C LEU A 445 -25.55 24.90 -31.11
N PRO A 446 -24.78 26.00 -31.16
CA PRO A 446 -25.35 27.34 -31.09
C PRO A 446 -26.48 27.51 -32.13
N PRO A 447 -27.56 28.27 -31.85
CA PRO A 447 -28.70 28.39 -32.77
C PRO A 447 -28.33 28.89 -34.18
N SER A 448 -27.21 29.60 -34.31
CA SER A 448 -26.68 30.12 -35.57
C SER A 448 -25.79 29.14 -36.35
N GLN A 449 -25.57 27.92 -35.83
CA GLN A 449 -24.63 26.96 -36.41
C GLN A 449 -25.22 25.57 -36.56
N SER A 450 -24.76 24.90 -37.62
CA SER A 450 -24.89 23.47 -37.86
C SER A 450 -23.52 22.82 -37.72
N SER A 451 -23.44 21.49 -37.85
CA SER A 451 -22.15 20.81 -37.91
C SER A 451 -22.10 19.73 -38.98
N ILE A 452 -20.90 19.46 -39.47
CA ILE A 452 -20.61 18.35 -40.38
C ILE A 452 -19.66 17.41 -39.67
N SER A 453 -20.13 16.20 -39.36
CA SER A 453 -19.34 15.15 -38.75
C SER A 453 -18.81 14.20 -39.82
N VAL A 454 -17.53 13.87 -39.79
CA VAL A 454 -16.87 13.00 -40.77
C VAL A 454 -16.26 11.81 -40.04
N ASN A 455 -16.78 10.63 -40.33
CA ASN A 455 -16.29 9.35 -39.82
C ASN A 455 -15.62 8.56 -40.94
N THR A 456 -14.73 7.64 -40.56
CA THR A 456 -14.05 6.76 -41.51
C THR A 456 -14.20 5.31 -41.10
N ILE A 457 -14.51 4.45 -42.06
CA ILE A 457 -14.60 3.00 -41.88
C ILE A 457 -13.79 2.29 -42.96
N ASN A 458 -13.31 1.09 -42.65
CA ASN A 458 -12.77 0.20 -43.67
C ASN A 458 -13.90 -0.50 -44.45
N SER A 459 -13.55 -1.22 -45.52
CA SER A 459 -14.50 -1.97 -46.35
C SER A 459 -15.27 -3.09 -45.62
N THR A 460 -14.90 -3.41 -44.38
CA THR A 460 -15.61 -4.39 -43.53
C THR A 460 -16.50 -3.72 -42.48
N GLY A 461 -16.63 -2.38 -42.50
CA GLY A 461 -17.47 -1.62 -41.57
C GLY A 461 -16.81 -1.24 -40.24
N ASN A 462 -15.54 -1.59 -40.01
CA ASN A 462 -14.83 -1.22 -38.78
C ASN A 462 -14.39 0.23 -38.83
N THR A 463 -14.59 0.94 -37.72
CA THR A 463 -14.09 2.31 -37.55
C THR A 463 -12.57 2.34 -37.64
N ILE A 464 -12.07 3.26 -38.46
CA ILE A 464 -10.66 3.62 -38.57
C ILE A 464 -10.58 5.13 -38.31
N THR A 465 -9.51 5.61 -37.68
CA THR A 465 -9.36 7.03 -37.29
C THR A 465 -8.00 7.56 -37.75
N GLY A 466 -7.82 8.88 -37.69
CA GLY A 466 -6.59 9.57 -38.05
C GLY A 466 -6.50 10.00 -39.52
N PHE A 467 -7.59 9.98 -40.28
CA PHE A 467 -7.55 10.35 -41.71
C PHE A 467 -7.67 11.85 -41.88
N TYR A 468 -6.68 12.45 -42.54
CA TYR A 468 -6.68 13.89 -42.81
C TYR A 468 -7.90 14.29 -43.62
N THR A 469 -8.68 15.21 -43.09
CA THR A 469 -9.99 15.63 -43.58
C THR A 469 -10.02 17.15 -43.69
N THR A 470 -10.54 17.66 -44.80
CA THR A 470 -10.59 19.10 -45.11
C THR A 470 -12.02 19.51 -45.43
N LEU A 471 -12.38 20.72 -44.99
CA LEU A 471 -13.65 21.37 -45.28
C LEU A 471 -13.41 22.59 -46.18
N TRP A 472 -14.20 22.70 -47.23
CA TRP A 472 -14.09 23.72 -48.27
C TRP A 472 -15.40 24.47 -48.44
N GLN A 473 -15.31 25.74 -48.79
CA GLN A 473 -16.44 26.57 -49.20
C GLN A 473 -16.00 27.53 -50.30
N ASN A 474 -16.79 27.67 -51.36
CA ASN A 474 -16.51 28.55 -52.49
C ASN A 474 -15.10 28.35 -53.11
N GLY A 475 -14.61 27.10 -53.14
CA GLY A 475 -13.30 26.74 -53.70
C GLY A 475 -12.10 27.00 -52.78
N ALA A 476 -12.30 27.51 -51.55
CA ALA A 476 -11.25 27.71 -50.56
C ALA A 476 -11.37 26.69 -49.41
N GLN A 477 -10.24 26.17 -48.94
CA GLN A 477 -10.18 25.35 -47.74
C GLN A 477 -10.39 26.25 -46.52
N ILE A 478 -11.39 25.96 -45.69
CA ILE A 478 -11.76 26.80 -44.54
C ILE A 478 -11.45 26.14 -43.19
N GLN A 479 -11.46 24.80 -43.11
CA GLN A 479 -11.11 24.04 -41.89
C GLN A 479 -10.45 22.70 -42.27
N GLN A 480 -9.76 22.09 -41.31
CA GLN A 480 -9.15 20.77 -41.45
C GLN A 480 -9.08 20.05 -40.11
N GLY A 481 -8.96 18.72 -40.14
CA GLY A 481 -8.80 17.89 -38.95
C GLY A 481 -8.51 16.43 -39.33
N PHE A 482 -8.54 15.53 -38.35
CA PHE A 482 -8.32 14.10 -38.55
C PHE A 482 -9.54 13.33 -38.08
N SER A 483 -10.01 12.36 -38.87
CA SER A 483 -11.22 11.59 -38.55
C SER A 483 -11.07 10.79 -37.24
N SER A 484 -12.12 10.57 -36.45
CA SER A 484 -13.43 11.22 -36.54
C SER A 484 -13.33 12.70 -36.19
N VAL A 485 -13.85 13.56 -37.07
CA VAL A 485 -13.81 15.02 -36.91
C VAL A 485 -15.19 15.62 -37.07
N THR A 486 -15.49 16.73 -36.39
CA THR A 486 -16.74 17.47 -36.58
C THR A 486 -16.44 18.96 -36.76
N PHE A 487 -16.87 19.52 -37.88
CA PHE A 487 -16.70 20.94 -38.22
C PHE A 487 -17.95 21.73 -37.84
N ALA A 488 -17.78 22.86 -37.18
CA ALA A 488 -18.87 23.81 -36.97
C ALA A 488 -19.01 24.72 -38.20
N VAL A 489 -20.24 24.90 -38.68
CA VAL A 489 -20.54 25.59 -39.93
C VAL A 489 -21.79 26.46 -39.82
N SER A 490 -21.92 27.48 -40.67
CA SER A 490 -23.10 28.33 -40.74
C SER A 490 -24.31 27.57 -41.29
N ASN A 491 -25.48 27.81 -40.70
CA ASN A 491 -26.76 27.21 -41.11
C ASN A 491 -27.08 27.46 -42.59
N GLY A 492 -27.71 26.47 -43.25
CA GLY A 492 -28.27 26.61 -44.59
C GLY A 492 -27.26 26.78 -45.73
N GLN A 493 -25.95 26.63 -45.44
CA GLN A 493 -24.89 26.78 -46.43
C GLN A 493 -24.46 25.43 -47.02
N THR A 494 -23.88 25.48 -48.22
CA THR A 494 -23.25 24.34 -48.88
C THR A 494 -21.74 24.37 -48.68
N TYR A 495 -21.18 23.21 -48.34
CA TYR A 495 -19.76 22.97 -48.14
C TYR A 495 -19.32 21.77 -48.96
N GLN A 496 -18.01 21.59 -49.05
CA GLN A 496 -17.41 20.40 -49.61
C GLN A 496 -16.43 19.78 -48.62
N VAL A 497 -16.50 18.46 -48.44
CA VAL A 497 -15.60 17.70 -47.57
C VAL A 497 -14.70 16.82 -48.45
N ALA A 498 -13.41 16.81 -48.17
CA ALA A 498 -12.47 15.86 -48.77
C ALA A 498 -11.67 15.12 -47.70
N VAL A 499 -11.42 13.84 -47.95
CA VAL A 499 -10.63 12.96 -47.08
C VAL A 499 -9.41 12.42 -47.82
N ALA A 500 -8.26 12.34 -47.16
CA ALA A 500 -7.00 11.86 -47.75
C ALA A 500 -6.83 10.34 -47.61
N ASP A 501 -5.91 9.76 -48.38
CA ASP A 501 -5.43 8.40 -48.15
C ASP A 501 -4.43 8.38 -47.00
N TYR A 502 -4.33 7.26 -46.28
CA TYR A 502 -3.42 7.14 -45.13
C TYR A 502 -2.96 5.70 -44.93
N GLY A 503 -1.64 5.50 -44.85
CA GLY A 503 -1.04 4.16 -44.78
C GLY A 503 -1.48 3.29 -45.95
N ASN A 504 -2.00 2.10 -45.65
CA ASN A 504 -2.49 1.14 -46.65
C ASN A 504 -3.99 1.30 -46.95
N TYR A 505 -4.59 2.45 -46.63
CA TYR A 505 -6.01 2.70 -46.84
C TYR A 505 -6.21 3.78 -47.90
N THR A 506 -6.90 3.41 -48.98
CA THR A 506 -7.31 4.31 -50.07
C THR A 506 -8.80 4.55 -50.05
N PHE A 507 -9.21 5.81 -50.22
CA PHE A 507 -10.61 6.20 -50.29
C PHE A 507 -11.31 5.45 -51.43
N ASN A 508 -12.45 4.82 -51.14
CA ASN A 508 -13.24 4.08 -52.13
C ASN A 508 -14.49 4.87 -52.53
N HIS A 509 -15.36 5.18 -51.55
CA HIS A 509 -16.59 5.95 -51.73
C HIS A 509 -17.07 6.51 -50.38
N TRP A 510 -18.00 7.44 -50.42
CA TRP A 510 -18.81 7.83 -49.26
C TRP A 510 -19.97 6.86 -49.07
N SER A 511 -20.42 6.65 -47.84
CA SER A 511 -21.46 5.65 -47.50
C SER A 511 -22.81 5.87 -48.20
N ASP A 512 -23.04 7.06 -48.75
CA ASP A 512 -24.22 7.41 -49.55
C ASP A 512 -24.04 7.12 -51.06
N GLY A 513 -22.92 6.51 -51.45
CA GLY A 513 -22.63 6.07 -52.82
C GLY A 513 -21.81 7.05 -53.65
N VAL A 514 -21.47 8.23 -53.14
CA VAL A 514 -20.64 9.20 -53.87
C VAL A 514 -19.21 8.67 -53.99
N THR A 515 -18.72 8.50 -55.22
CA THR A 515 -17.37 7.95 -55.49
C THR A 515 -16.29 9.02 -55.66
N THR A 516 -16.68 10.30 -55.72
CA THR A 516 -15.72 11.41 -55.73
C THR A 516 -15.22 11.69 -54.32
N ARG A 517 -13.90 11.90 -54.19
CA ARG A 517 -13.26 12.20 -52.90
C ARG A 517 -13.80 13.48 -52.26
N LEU A 518 -14.09 14.48 -53.09
CA LEU A 518 -14.75 15.71 -52.68
C LEU A 518 -16.26 15.47 -52.68
N HIS A 519 -16.89 15.65 -51.52
CA HIS A 519 -18.32 15.42 -51.28
C HIS A 519 -19.02 16.72 -50.93
N GLY A 520 -20.10 17.04 -51.65
CA GLY A 520 -20.90 18.23 -51.39
C GLY A 520 -21.95 17.97 -50.32
N VAL A 521 -22.01 18.85 -49.32
CA VAL A 521 -22.97 18.75 -48.21
C VAL A 521 -23.62 20.10 -47.93
N THR A 522 -24.95 20.12 -47.87
CA THR A 522 -25.72 21.29 -47.46
C THR A 522 -26.27 21.06 -46.06
N THR A 523 -25.93 21.93 -45.12
CA THR A 523 -26.39 21.80 -43.73
C THR A 523 -27.76 22.43 -43.50
N GLY A 524 -28.57 21.82 -42.63
CA GLY A 524 -29.81 22.41 -42.15
C GLY A 524 -29.57 23.54 -41.14
N THR A 525 -30.58 23.80 -40.30
CA THR A 525 -30.53 24.81 -39.23
C THR A 525 -30.40 24.11 -37.89
N GLY A 526 -29.27 24.28 -37.19
CA GLY A 526 -29.05 23.63 -35.89
C GLY A 526 -28.87 22.11 -35.96
N THR A 527 -28.49 21.57 -37.12
CA THR A 527 -28.41 20.12 -37.36
C THR A 527 -26.96 19.65 -37.43
N THR A 528 -26.73 18.39 -37.06
CA THR A 528 -25.49 17.68 -37.38
C THR A 528 -25.71 16.78 -38.59
N THR A 529 -24.96 17.03 -39.66
CA THR A 529 -24.92 16.17 -40.84
C THR A 529 -23.72 15.24 -40.74
N SER A 530 -23.95 13.92 -40.73
CA SER A 530 -22.88 12.93 -40.64
C SER A 530 -22.55 12.35 -42.01
N LEU A 531 -21.27 12.39 -42.38
CA LEU A 531 -20.70 11.74 -43.56
C LEU A 531 -19.78 10.62 -43.11
N THR A 532 -19.82 9.48 -43.81
CA THR A 532 -18.91 8.37 -43.55
C THR A 532 -18.13 8.05 -44.83
N ALA A 533 -16.80 8.19 -44.80
CA ALA A 533 -15.94 7.78 -45.89
C ALA A 533 -15.50 6.32 -45.70
N VAL A 534 -15.63 5.54 -46.76
CA VAL A 534 -15.32 4.11 -46.81
C VAL A 534 -13.98 3.92 -47.52
N TYR A 535 -13.07 3.19 -46.87
CA TYR A 535 -11.72 2.94 -47.37
C TYR A 535 -11.49 1.47 -47.73
N SER A 536 -10.81 1.23 -48.83
CA SER A 536 -10.26 -0.07 -49.19
C SER A 536 -8.84 -0.20 -48.64
N LYS A 537 -8.50 -1.39 -48.14
CA LYS A 537 -7.12 -1.70 -47.75
C LYS A 537 -6.37 -2.18 -48.98
N THR A 538 -5.33 -1.46 -49.41
CA THR A 538 -4.42 -1.94 -50.45
C THR A 538 -3.55 -3.06 -49.87
N SER A 539 -3.52 -4.20 -50.56
CA SER A 539 -2.71 -5.37 -50.22
C SER A 539 -1.22 -5.06 -50.24
#